data_AF-A0A1F8QGR0-F1
#
_entry.id   AF-A0A1F8QGR0-F1
#
_cell.length_a   1.000
_cell.length_b   1.000
_cell.length_c   1.000
_cell.angle_alpha   90.00
_cell.angle_beta   90.00
_cell.angle_gamma   90.00
#
_symmetry.space_group_name_H-M   'P 1'
#
loop_
_entity.id
_entity.type
_entity.pdbx_description
1 polymer ?
#
loop_
_entity_poly.entity_id
_entity_poly.type
_entity_poly.pdbx_seq_one_letter_code
_entity_poly.pdbx_strand_id
1 'polypeptide(L)'
;MKISLSTSILAGIAIVSGGIVLLGYFIDLPGLRDLRLLLVDWAVILAAVALLVGVLNLAVVHWKRFRASQKGSGNSLVLMISILVTIFIIAAWGGPTTVGSMWIYNFILLPIETSLLALLAVVLIYAFARMFHRKITIPVLVFAGVVLFVLVGAFTLPGLNVPLIVELRDWITQVWAVAGVRGILLGVALGTIATGLRILLGSDRPYGG
;
A
#
# COMPACT_ATOMS: atom_id res chain seq x y z
N MET A 1 -33.05 10.48 -13.79
CA MET A 1 -32.18 9.50 -13.09
C MET A 1 -33.08 8.43 -12.50
N LYS A 2 -33.20 7.25 -13.14
CA LYS A 2 -34.09 6.18 -12.64
C LYS A 2 -33.37 5.46 -11.50
N ILE A 3 -33.79 5.74 -10.28
CA ILE A 3 -33.31 5.05 -9.09
C ILE A 3 -33.85 3.62 -9.16
N SER A 4 -32.97 2.63 -9.32
CA SER A 4 -33.38 1.23 -9.18
C SER A 4 -33.55 0.93 -7.69
N LEU A 5 -34.69 0.38 -7.30
CA LEU A 5 -35.02 0.05 -5.90
C LEU A 5 -33.94 -0.84 -5.26
N SER A 6 -33.30 -1.70 -6.06
CA SER A 6 -32.21 -2.59 -5.65
C SER A 6 -30.98 -1.83 -5.12
N THR A 7 -30.58 -0.74 -5.79
CA THR A 7 -29.39 0.04 -5.42
C THR A 7 -29.57 0.74 -4.07
N SER A 8 -30.79 1.21 -3.77
CA SER A 8 -31.11 1.86 -2.50
C SER A 8 -31.14 0.86 -1.33
N ILE A 9 -31.65 -0.34 -1.54
CA ILE A 9 -31.66 -1.40 -0.52
C ILE A 9 -30.22 -1.80 -0.17
N LEU A 10 -29.36 -2.01 -1.16
CA LEU A 10 -27.96 -2.39 -0.95
C LEU A 10 -27.18 -1.29 -0.20
N ALA A 11 -27.39 -0.02 -0.55
CA ALA A 11 -26.80 1.10 0.18
C ALA A 11 -27.29 1.15 1.64
N GLY A 12 -28.59 0.92 1.88
CA GLY A 12 -29.14 0.82 3.23
C GLY A 12 -28.49 -0.28 4.06
N ILE A 13 -28.29 -1.47 3.47
CA ILE A 13 -27.59 -2.58 4.14
C ILE A 13 -26.16 -2.18 4.51
N ALA A 14 -25.42 -1.52 3.61
CA ALA A 14 -24.04 -1.08 3.87
C ALA A 14 -23.96 -0.02 4.99
N ILE A 15 -24.90 0.92 5.02
CA ILE A 15 -24.97 1.96 6.06
C ILE A 15 -25.30 1.33 7.42
N VAL A 16 -26.29 0.44 7.47
CA VAL A 16 -26.70 -0.23 8.71
C VAL A 16 -25.58 -1.14 9.23
N SER A 17 -24.95 -1.95 8.38
CA SER A 17 -23.88 -2.85 8.80
C SER A 17 -22.66 -2.09 9.30
N GLY A 18 -22.22 -1.05 8.59
CA GLY A 18 -21.11 -0.22 9.04
C GLY A 18 -21.46 0.59 10.30
N GLY A 19 -22.71 1.05 10.44
CA GLY A 19 -23.21 1.69 11.65
C GLY A 19 -23.17 0.77 12.87
N ILE A 20 -23.61 -0.49 12.73
CA ILE A 20 -23.55 -1.51 13.79
C ILE A 20 -22.10 -1.75 14.22
N VAL A 21 -21.17 -1.91 13.25
CA VAL A 21 -19.75 -2.11 13.54
C VAL A 21 -19.18 -0.92 14.32
N LEU A 22 -19.47 0.31 13.89
CA LEU A 22 -19.02 1.51 14.59
C LEU A 22 -19.59 1.62 16.00
N LEU A 23 -20.90 1.46 16.17
CA LEU A 23 -21.54 1.50 17.49
C LEU A 23 -20.97 0.43 18.42
N GLY A 24 -20.69 -0.76 17.90
CA GLY A 24 -20.08 -1.85 18.66
C GLY A 24 -18.67 -1.53 19.17
N TYR A 25 -17.94 -0.57 18.60
CA TYR A 25 -16.67 -0.09 19.15
C TYR A 25 -16.83 0.88 20.32
N PHE A 26 -17.91 1.67 20.34
CA PHE A 26 -18.13 2.71 21.36
C PHE A 26 -19.01 2.26 22.52
N ILE A 27 -19.88 1.27 22.32
CA ILE A 27 -20.87 0.81 23.30
C ILE A 27 -20.58 -0.65 23.67
N ASP A 28 -20.24 -0.90 24.94
CA ASP A 28 -19.94 -2.25 25.44
C ASP A 28 -21.23 -2.98 25.85
N LEU A 29 -21.99 -3.42 24.85
CA LEU A 29 -23.15 -4.30 25.01
C LEU A 29 -22.83 -5.68 24.43
N PRO A 30 -23.04 -6.80 25.15
CA PRO A 30 -22.67 -8.14 24.69
C PRO A 30 -23.21 -8.47 23.29
N GLY A 31 -24.51 -8.26 23.04
CA GLY A 31 -25.10 -8.55 21.73
C GLY A 31 -24.56 -7.68 20.58
N LEU A 32 -24.16 -6.44 20.86
CA LEU A 32 -23.59 -5.54 19.85
C LEU A 32 -22.13 -5.90 19.54
N ARG A 33 -21.38 -6.35 20.56
CA ARG A 33 -20.03 -6.88 20.41
C ARG A 33 -20.01 -8.13 19.52
N ASP A 34 -20.93 -9.07 19.75
CA ASP A 34 -21.01 -10.31 18.98
C ASP A 34 -21.37 -10.04 17.51
N LEU A 35 -22.36 -9.15 17.27
CA LEU A 35 -22.70 -8.71 15.92
C LEU A 35 -21.54 -8.00 15.21
N ARG A 36 -20.81 -7.13 15.92
CA ARG A 36 -19.60 -6.49 15.36
C ARG A 36 -18.57 -7.52 14.95
N LEU A 37 -18.26 -8.50 15.80
CA LEU A 37 -17.28 -9.53 15.49
C LEU A 37 -17.72 -10.36 14.28
N LEU A 38 -18.98 -10.78 14.22
CA LEU A 38 -19.54 -11.50 13.07
C LEU A 38 -19.44 -10.70 11.77
N LEU A 39 -19.79 -9.41 11.79
CA LEU A 39 -19.72 -8.55 10.60
C LEU A 39 -18.26 -8.29 10.17
N VAL A 40 -17.34 -8.14 11.12
CA VAL A 40 -15.91 -7.97 10.83
C VAL A 40 -15.33 -9.27 10.25
N ASP A 41 -15.68 -10.43 10.78
CA ASP A 41 -15.23 -11.72 10.24
C ASP A 41 -15.72 -11.91 8.79
N TRP A 42 -16.98 -11.55 8.51
CA TRP A 42 -17.50 -11.55 7.15
C TRP A 42 -16.75 -10.58 6.25
N ALA A 43 -16.43 -9.38 6.74
CA ALA A 43 -15.64 -8.40 5.99
C ALA A 43 -14.22 -8.93 5.69
N VAL A 44 -13.58 -9.63 6.63
CA VAL A 44 -12.26 -10.26 6.44
C VAL A 44 -12.33 -11.37 5.38
N ILE A 45 -13.35 -12.22 5.42
CA ILE A 45 -13.57 -13.26 4.41
C ILE A 45 -13.78 -12.63 3.02
N LEU A 46 -14.64 -11.62 2.93
CA LEU A 46 -14.88 -10.89 1.68
C LEU A 46 -13.62 -10.20 1.17
N ALA A 47 -12.80 -9.61 2.04
CA ALA A 47 -11.53 -9.01 1.66
C ALA A 47 -10.54 -10.05 1.10
N ALA A 48 -10.46 -11.24 1.73
CA ALA A 48 -9.64 -12.34 1.22
C ALA A 48 -10.11 -12.82 -0.16
N VAL A 49 -11.43 -12.97 -0.36
CA VAL A 49 -12.00 -13.31 -1.67
C VAL A 49 -11.74 -12.20 -2.69
N ALA A 50 -11.87 -10.93 -2.31
CA ALA A 50 -11.61 -9.80 -3.19
C ALA A 50 -10.14 -9.76 -3.66
N LEU A 51 -9.19 -10.09 -2.77
CA LEU A 51 -7.78 -10.24 -3.15
C LEU A 51 -7.59 -11.36 -4.18
N LEU A 52 -8.22 -12.52 -3.99
CA LEU A 52 -8.18 -13.60 -4.97
C LEU A 52 -8.77 -13.18 -6.32
N VAL A 53 -9.93 -12.52 -6.31
CA VAL A 53 -10.56 -11.97 -7.52
C VAL A 53 -9.63 -10.96 -8.20
N GLY A 54 -8.91 -10.13 -7.43
CA GLY A 54 -7.92 -9.19 -7.95
C GLY A 54 -6.77 -9.88 -8.68
N VAL A 55 -6.20 -10.93 -8.08
CA VAL A 55 -5.14 -11.74 -8.70
C VAL A 55 -5.65 -12.46 -9.95
N LEU A 56 -6.85 -13.04 -9.90
CA LEU A 56 -7.48 -13.68 -11.05
C LEU A 56 -7.78 -12.69 -12.17
N ASN A 57 -8.26 -11.50 -11.85
CA ASN A 57 -8.51 -10.44 -12.82
C ASN A 57 -7.21 -10.03 -13.52
N LEU A 58 -6.13 -9.84 -12.76
CA LEU A 58 -4.80 -9.57 -13.31
C LEU A 58 -4.36 -10.68 -14.26
N ALA A 59 -4.50 -11.94 -13.87
CA ALA A 59 -4.17 -13.09 -14.70
C ALA A 59 -5.02 -13.14 -15.98
N VAL A 60 -6.34 -12.92 -15.90
CA VAL A 60 -7.25 -12.91 -17.05
C VAL A 60 -6.92 -11.79 -18.02
N VAL A 61 -6.65 -10.57 -17.53
CA VAL A 61 -6.27 -9.43 -18.36
C VAL A 61 -4.97 -9.73 -19.11
N HIS A 62 -3.97 -10.27 -18.41
CA HIS A 62 -2.68 -10.62 -19.00
C HIS A 62 -2.76 -11.83 -19.93
N TRP A 63 -3.66 -12.78 -19.69
CA TRP A 63 -3.93 -13.91 -20.57
C TRP A 63 -4.55 -13.47 -21.89
N LYS A 64 -5.57 -12.60 -21.82
CA LYS A 64 -6.20 -12.00 -23.01
C LYS A 64 -5.19 -11.18 -23.81
N ARG A 65 -4.37 -10.37 -23.15
CA ARG A 65 -3.30 -9.58 -23.79
C ARG A 65 -2.27 -10.45 -24.50
N PHE A 66 -1.90 -11.58 -23.88
CA PHE A 66 -1.00 -12.56 -24.47
C PHE A 66 -1.60 -13.22 -25.71
N ARG A 67 -2.84 -13.74 -25.62
CA ARG A 67 -3.55 -14.36 -26.75
C ARG A 67 -3.77 -13.41 -27.93
N ALA A 68 -4.00 -12.13 -27.65
CA ALA A 68 -4.19 -11.11 -28.67
C ALA A 68 -2.86 -10.58 -29.27
N SER A 69 -1.70 -11.16 -28.90
CA SER A 69 -0.36 -10.78 -29.39
C SER A 69 -0.09 -9.28 -29.35
N GLN A 70 -0.62 -8.59 -28.33
CA GLN A 70 -0.45 -7.14 -28.22
C GLN A 70 1.01 -6.77 -27.90
N LYS A 71 1.43 -5.55 -28.25
CA LYS A 71 2.75 -5.02 -27.90
C LYS A 71 3.01 -5.19 -26.40
N GLY A 72 4.14 -5.83 -26.05
CA GLY A 72 4.50 -6.18 -24.67
C GLY A 72 3.94 -7.51 -24.16
N SER A 73 3.48 -8.42 -25.03
CA SER A 73 2.99 -9.76 -24.67
C SER A 73 4.01 -10.61 -23.90
N GLY A 74 5.32 -10.42 -24.15
CA GLY A 74 6.39 -11.08 -23.40
C GLY A 74 6.36 -10.79 -21.90
N ASN A 75 6.13 -9.53 -21.50
CA ASN A 75 6.02 -9.15 -20.09
C ASN A 75 4.78 -9.78 -19.42
N SER A 76 3.72 -9.97 -20.21
CA SER A 76 2.50 -10.66 -19.80
C SER A 76 2.75 -12.13 -19.44
N LEU A 77 3.60 -12.82 -20.23
CA LEU A 77 4.01 -14.20 -19.94
C LEU A 77 4.86 -14.30 -18.69
N VAL A 78 5.84 -13.41 -18.54
CA VAL A 78 6.70 -13.37 -17.35
C VAL A 78 5.85 -13.20 -16.10
N LEU A 79 4.93 -12.24 -16.09
CA LEU A 79 4.03 -12.02 -14.96
C LEU A 79 3.17 -13.26 -14.65
N MET A 80 2.64 -13.93 -15.67
CA MET A 80 1.85 -15.16 -15.48
C MET A 80 2.67 -16.27 -14.82
N ILE A 81 3.89 -16.48 -15.31
CA ILE A 81 4.82 -17.49 -14.77
C ILE A 81 5.19 -17.12 -13.33
N SER A 82 5.48 -15.84 -13.05
CA SER A 82 5.79 -15.37 -11.71
C SER A 82 4.64 -15.62 -10.73
N ILE A 83 3.38 -15.35 -11.11
CA ILE A 83 2.21 -15.65 -10.26
C ILE A 83 2.16 -17.15 -9.92
N LEU A 84 2.31 -18.03 -10.92
CA LEU A 84 2.26 -19.47 -10.71
C LEU A 84 3.41 -19.97 -9.82
N VAL A 85 4.63 -19.49 -10.06
CA VAL A 85 5.81 -19.86 -9.27
C VAL A 85 5.66 -19.40 -7.83
N THR A 86 5.19 -18.17 -7.59
CA THR A 86 4.97 -17.65 -6.23
C THR A 86 3.90 -18.45 -5.48
N ILE A 87 2.76 -18.75 -6.12
CA ILE A 87 1.72 -19.57 -5.49
C ILE A 87 2.26 -20.97 -5.18
N PHE A 88 2.98 -21.59 -6.12
CA PHE A 88 3.56 -22.92 -5.93
C PHE A 88 4.54 -22.95 -4.74
N ILE A 89 5.46 -21.98 -4.66
CA ILE A 89 6.44 -21.91 -3.57
C ILE A 89 5.75 -21.71 -2.22
N ILE A 90 4.78 -20.80 -2.12
CA ILE A 90 4.07 -20.55 -0.87
C ILE A 90 3.27 -21.79 -0.43
N ALA A 91 2.60 -22.46 -1.38
CA ALA A 91 1.80 -23.65 -1.11
C ALA A 91 2.66 -24.86 -0.72
N ALA A 92 3.78 -25.09 -1.41
CA ALA A 92 4.65 -26.24 -1.17
C ALA A 92 5.42 -26.15 0.16
N TRP A 93 5.74 -24.94 0.64
CA TRP A 93 6.46 -24.75 1.91
C TRP A 93 5.56 -24.38 3.10
N GLY A 94 4.24 -24.30 2.91
CA GLY A 94 3.29 -24.17 4.01
C GLY A 94 3.16 -22.77 4.61
N GLY A 95 3.47 -21.71 3.85
CA GLY A 95 3.14 -20.34 4.28
C GLY A 95 4.16 -19.24 3.94
N PRO A 96 3.84 -17.98 4.27
CA PRO A 96 4.60 -16.80 3.86
C PRO A 96 5.91 -16.57 4.63
N THR A 97 6.10 -17.19 5.79
CA THR A 97 7.30 -17.02 6.64
C THR A 97 8.29 -18.18 6.51
N THR A 98 8.13 -19.01 5.48
CA THR A 98 8.92 -20.23 5.26
C THR A 98 10.14 -19.94 4.39
N VAL A 99 11.09 -20.88 4.34
CA VAL A 99 12.36 -20.71 3.60
C VAL A 99 12.14 -20.31 2.14
N GLY A 100 11.18 -20.94 1.45
CA GLY A 100 10.87 -20.62 0.04
C GLY A 100 10.34 -19.20 -0.14
N SER A 101 9.40 -18.78 0.71
CA SER A 101 8.81 -17.43 0.66
C SER A 101 9.84 -16.35 1.03
N MET A 102 10.67 -16.60 2.04
CA MET A 102 11.74 -15.68 2.45
C MET A 102 12.85 -15.58 1.39
N TRP A 103 13.08 -16.62 0.61
CA TRP A 103 14.01 -16.56 -0.52
C TRP A 103 13.50 -15.57 -1.58
N ILE A 104 12.21 -15.67 -1.97
CA ILE A 104 11.59 -14.70 -2.88
C ILE A 104 11.70 -13.28 -2.31
N TYR A 105 11.40 -13.10 -1.02
CA TYR A 105 11.49 -11.79 -0.38
C TYR A 105 12.91 -11.19 -0.47
N ASN A 106 13.93 -11.93 -0.03
CA ASN A 106 15.30 -11.42 0.06
C ASN A 106 15.98 -11.26 -1.30
N PHE A 107 15.64 -12.09 -2.30
CA PHE A 107 16.32 -12.09 -3.59
C PHE A 107 15.54 -11.44 -4.73
N ILE A 108 14.23 -11.21 -4.57
CA ILE A 108 13.39 -10.58 -5.60
C ILE A 108 12.78 -9.29 -5.06
N LEU A 109 12.03 -9.33 -3.96
CA LEU A 109 11.31 -8.15 -3.47
C LEU A 109 12.26 -7.08 -2.92
N LEU A 110 13.16 -7.46 -2.00
CA LEU A 110 14.08 -6.54 -1.34
C LEU A 110 15.05 -5.84 -2.33
N PRO A 111 15.64 -6.52 -3.34
CA PRO A 111 16.46 -5.86 -4.35
C PRO A 111 15.66 -4.90 -5.24
N ILE A 112 14.41 -5.22 -5.58
CA ILE A 112 13.53 -4.33 -6.35
C ILE A 112 13.21 -3.07 -5.53
N GLU A 113 12.84 -3.23 -4.26
CA GLU A 113 12.57 -2.12 -3.35
C GLU A 113 13.78 -1.20 -3.21
N THR A 114 14.96 -1.77 -2.94
CA THR A 114 16.20 -1.00 -2.80
C THR A 114 16.61 -0.31 -4.11
N SER A 115 16.38 -0.94 -5.27
CA SER A 115 16.63 -0.31 -6.58
C SER A 115 15.70 0.88 -6.84
N LEU A 116 14.42 0.77 -6.49
CA LEU A 116 13.46 1.87 -6.61
C LEU A 116 13.81 3.03 -5.66
N LEU A 117 14.25 2.71 -4.44
CA LEU A 117 14.75 3.71 -3.50
C LEU A 117 16.04 4.37 -4.01
N ALA A 118 16.94 3.61 -4.64
CA ALA A 118 18.14 4.16 -5.25
C ALA A 118 17.81 5.10 -6.43
N LEU A 119 16.85 4.74 -7.29
CA LEU A 119 16.37 5.62 -8.35
C LEU A 119 15.77 6.91 -7.78
N LEU A 120 14.98 6.80 -6.72
CA LEU A 120 14.44 7.96 -6.01
C LEU A 120 15.57 8.85 -5.47
N ALA A 121 16.60 8.29 -4.85
CA ALA A 121 17.75 9.04 -4.37
C ALA A 121 18.48 9.79 -5.51
N VAL A 122 18.71 9.12 -6.64
CA VAL A 122 19.33 9.76 -7.83
C VAL A 122 18.47 10.90 -8.36
N VAL A 123 17.15 10.70 -8.47
CA VAL A 123 16.21 11.75 -8.90
C VAL A 123 16.20 12.92 -7.92
N LEU A 124 16.26 12.66 -6.61
CA LEU A 124 16.35 13.70 -5.59
C LEU A 124 17.66 14.49 -5.68
N ILE A 125 18.81 13.83 -5.87
CA ILE A 125 20.11 14.49 -6.08
C ILE A 125 20.06 15.37 -7.33
N TYR A 126 19.53 14.86 -8.44
CA TYR A 126 19.37 15.64 -9.66
C TYR A 126 18.44 16.85 -9.46
N ALA A 127 17.31 16.65 -8.79
CA ALA A 127 16.37 17.72 -8.47
C ALA A 127 17.02 18.79 -7.58
N PHE A 128 17.79 18.39 -6.58
CA PHE A 128 18.56 19.27 -5.70
C PHE A 128 19.59 20.08 -6.48
N ALA A 129 20.40 19.44 -7.33
CA ALA A 129 21.38 20.13 -8.18
C ALA A 129 20.71 21.12 -9.16
N ARG A 130 19.60 20.72 -9.79
CA ARG A 130 18.81 21.59 -10.66
C ARG A 130 18.23 22.79 -9.91
N MET A 131 17.97 22.65 -8.62
CA MET A 131 17.37 23.70 -7.79
C MET A 131 18.28 24.93 -7.62
N PHE A 132 19.60 24.76 -7.57
CA PHE A 132 20.56 25.87 -7.45
C PHE A 132 20.56 26.83 -8.64
N HIS A 133 20.01 26.41 -9.78
CA HIS A 133 19.85 27.27 -10.96
C HIS A 133 18.56 28.11 -10.93
N ARG A 134 17.71 27.95 -9.91
CA ARG A 134 16.46 28.72 -9.74
C ARG A 134 16.65 29.84 -8.72
N LYS A 135 15.76 30.84 -8.74
CA LYS A 135 15.73 31.88 -7.72
C LYS A 135 15.50 31.24 -6.34
N ILE A 136 16.35 31.57 -5.38
CA ILE A 136 16.23 31.12 -4.00
C ILE A 136 14.95 31.72 -3.42
N THR A 137 13.97 30.84 -3.18
CA THR A 137 12.69 31.18 -2.54
C THR A 137 12.53 30.30 -1.31
N ILE A 138 11.63 30.68 -0.39
CA ILE A 138 11.39 29.90 0.84
C ILE A 138 11.05 28.42 0.53
N PRO A 139 10.16 28.09 -0.43
CA PRO A 139 9.84 26.69 -0.73
C PRO A 139 11.03 25.90 -1.29
N VAL A 140 11.89 26.58 -2.06
CA VAL A 140 13.14 26.04 -2.60
C VAL A 140 14.12 25.71 -1.46
N LEU A 141 14.29 26.61 -0.49
CA LEU A 141 15.12 26.36 0.69
C LEU A 141 14.60 25.19 1.54
N VAL A 142 13.29 25.14 1.78
CA VAL A 142 12.65 24.04 2.52
C VAL A 142 12.86 22.71 1.78
N PHE A 143 12.64 22.67 0.47
CA PHE A 143 12.88 21.47 -0.34
C PHE A 143 14.34 21.02 -0.27
N ALA A 144 15.30 21.94 -0.43
CA ALA A 144 16.72 21.63 -0.28
C ALA A 144 17.04 21.03 1.08
N GLY A 145 16.51 21.62 2.16
CA GLY A 145 16.70 21.12 3.52
C GLY A 145 16.19 19.68 3.66
N VAL A 146 14.98 19.40 3.17
CA VAL A 146 14.40 18.04 3.22
C VAL A 146 15.19 17.06 2.37
N VAL A 147 15.61 17.43 1.16
CA VAL A 147 16.41 16.54 0.31
C VAL A 147 17.76 16.22 0.95
N LEU A 148 18.46 17.24 1.47
CA LEU A 148 19.72 17.04 2.17
C LEU A 148 19.51 16.12 3.38
N PHE A 149 18.45 16.35 4.16
CA PHE A 149 18.09 15.53 5.31
C PHE A 149 17.86 14.06 4.95
N VAL A 150 17.11 13.78 3.89
CA VAL A 150 16.87 12.41 3.39
C VAL A 150 18.16 11.77 2.88
N LEU A 151 19.00 12.51 2.15
CA LEU A 151 20.26 11.98 1.61
C LEU A 151 21.26 11.64 2.71
N VAL A 152 21.37 12.46 3.76
CA VAL A 152 22.21 12.14 4.93
C VAL A 152 21.73 10.87 5.63
N GLY A 153 20.42 10.69 5.81
CA GLY A 153 19.87 9.47 6.41
C GLY A 153 20.11 8.21 5.57
N ALA A 154 20.18 8.35 4.25
CA ALA A 154 20.41 7.24 3.32
C ALA A 154 21.89 6.88 3.11
N PHE A 155 22.82 7.72 3.54
CA PHE A 155 24.25 7.58 3.24
C PHE A 155 24.94 6.63 4.24
N THR A 156 25.43 5.49 3.74
CA THR A 156 26.28 4.57 4.50
C THR A 156 27.62 4.41 3.79
N LEU A 157 28.70 5.00 4.33
CA LEU A 157 30.06 4.77 3.84
C LEU A 157 30.69 3.58 4.57
N PRO A 158 31.08 2.51 3.85
CA PRO A 158 31.88 1.45 4.44
C PRO A 158 33.25 2.02 4.87
N GLY A 159 33.57 1.96 6.17
CA GLY A 159 34.90 2.31 6.70
C GLY A 159 35.04 3.68 7.37
N LEU A 160 34.02 4.54 7.32
CA LEU A 160 34.03 5.87 7.97
C LEU A 160 33.07 5.87 9.17
N ASN A 161 33.45 5.17 10.23
CA ASN A 161 32.68 5.04 11.47
C ASN A 161 32.95 6.23 12.41
N VAL A 162 32.58 7.44 12.01
CA VAL A 162 32.59 8.57 12.95
C VAL A 162 31.35 8.45 13.83
N PRO A 163 31.49 8.30 15.17
CA PRO A 163 30.36 8.04 16.06
C PRO A 163 29.21 9.05 15.92
N LEU A 164 29.55 10.33 15.74
CA LEU A 164 28.57 11.42 15.57
C LEU A 164 27.72 11.26 14.30
N ILE A 165 28.31 10.80 13.19
CA ILE A 165 27.59 10.62 11.92
C ILE A 165 26.64 9.42 12.02
N VAL A 166 27.07 8.35 12.68
CA VAL A 166 26.25 7.16 12.92
C VAL A 166 25.06 7.48 13.83
N GLU A 167 25.28 8.20 14.92
CA GLU A 167 24.20 8.60 15.85
C GLU A 167 23.17 9.51 15.16
N LEU A 168 23.63 10.50 14.39
CA LEU A 168 22.74 11.36 13.62
C LEU A 168 21.95 10.57 12.57
N ARG A 169 22.59 9.65 11.85
CA ARG A 169 21.93 8.77 10.89
C ARG A 169 20.87 7.89 11.56
N ASP A 170 21.22 7.24 12.67
CA ASP A 170 20.31 6.35 13.38
C ASP A 170 19.11 7.14 13.92
N TRP A 171 19.33 8.34 14.44
CA TRP A 171 18.25 9.25 14.83
C TRP A 171 17.34 9.63 13.65
N ILE A 172 17.92 10.00 12.50
CA ILE A 172 17.16 10.35 11.29
C ILE A 172 16.33 9.16 10.82
N THR A 173 16.93 7.97 10.72
CA THR A 173 16.27 6.78 10.20
C THR A 173 15.22 6.23 11.17
N GLN A 174 15.52 6.17 12.47
CA GLN A 174 14.62 5.56 13.46
C GLN A 174 13.52 6.51 13.93
N VAL A 175 13.74 7.82 13.94
CA VAL A 175 12.74 8.79 14.37
C VAL A 175 12.00 9.36 13.16
N TRP A 176 12.71 10.01 12.25
CA TRP A 176 12.07 10.78 11.18
C TRP A 176 11.60 9.92 10.01
N ALA A 177 12.42 8.98 9.53
CA ALA A 177 12.00 8.11 8.43
C ALA A 177 10.85 7.20 8.88
N VAL A 178 10.92 6.64 10.10
CA VAL A 178 9.81 5.88 10.70
C VAL A 178 8.58 6.78 10.89
N ALA A 179 8.73 8.03 11.34
CA ALA A 179 7.61 8.98 11.43
C ALA A 179 6.99 9.26 10.05
N GLY A 180 7.79 9.38 8.99
CA GLY A 180 7.33 9.53 7.61
C GLY A 180 6.52 8.33 7.13
N VAL A 181 7.03 7.11 7.35
CA VAL A 181 6.31 5.87 7.03
C VAL A 181 5.00 5.77 7.81
N ARG A 182 5.02 6.08 9.11
CA ARG A 182 3.79 6.14 9.93
C ARG A 182 2.82 7.21 9.42
N GLY A 183 3.31 8.36 8.99
CA GLY A 183 2.51 9.42 8.36
C GLY A 183 1.81 8.95 7.09
N ILE A 184 2.52 8.21 6.22
CA ILE A 184 1.93 7.58 5.03
C ILE A 184 0.85 6.57 5.44
N LEU A 185 1.12 5.70 6.40
CA LEU A 185 0.15 4.72 6.90
C LEU A 185 -1.09 5.38 7.49
N LEU A 186 -0.92 6.46 8.26
CA LEU A 186 -2.02 7.28 8.78
C LEU A 186 -2.80 7.95 7.64
N GLY A 187 -2.12 8.48 6.62
CA GLY A 187 -2.76 9.07 5.45
C GLY A 187 -3.59 8.05 4.67
N VAL A 188 -3.07 6.84 4.46
CA VAL A 188 -3.80 5.72 3.84
C VAL A 188 -5.00 5.33 4.70
N ALA A 189 -4.83 5.19 6.02
CA ALA A 189 -5.92 4.87 6.94
C ALA A 189 -7.01 5.96 6.95
N LEU A 190 -6.63 7.24 6.95
CA LEU A 190 -7.59 8.34 6.85
C LEU A 190 -8.31 8.35 5.50
N GLY A 191 -7.62 8.04 4.40
CA GLY A 191 -8.22 7.91 3.07
C GLY A 191 -9.25 6.77 2.99
N THR A 192 -8.94 5.62 3.58
CA THR A 192 -9.88 4.49 3.63
C THR A 192 -11.07 4.78 4.55
N ILE A 193 -10.85 5.42 5.70
CA ILE A 193 -11.91 5.88 6.60
C ILE A 193 -12.79 6.91 5.91
N ALA A 194 -12.23 7.89 5.20
CA ALA A 194 -13.00 8.90 4.48
C ALA A 194 -13.89 8.27 3.40
N THR A 195 -13.37 7.26 2.69
CA THR A 195 -14.15 6.51 1.70
C THR A 195 -15.29 5.73 2.37
N GLY A 196 -15.00 5.05 3.49
CA GLY A 196 -16.02 4.34 4.28
C GLY A 196 -17.09 5.29 4.84
N LEU A 197 -16.70 6.45 5.34
CA LEU A 197 -17.61 7.46 5.89
C LEU A 197 -18.53 8.04 4.81
N ARG A 198 -18.04 8.29 3.60
CA ARG A 198 -18.89 8.73 2.48
C ARG A 198 -19.96 7.70 2.13
N ILE A 199 -19.64 6.41 2.21
CA ILE A 199 -20.61 5.33 2.02
C ILE A 199 -21.63 5.32 3.17
N LEU A 200 -21.17 5.44 4.42
CA LEU A 200 -22.03 5.46 5.61
C LEU A 200 -22.99 6.66 5.65
N LEU A 201 -22.55 7.82 5.19
CA LEU A 201 -23.38 9.02 5.08
C LEU A 201 -24.29 8.98 3.83
N GLY A 202 -24.17 7.94 2.99
CA GLY A 202 -24.96 7.79 1.76
C GLY A 202 -24.58 8.76 0.64
N SER A 203 -23.45 9.46 0.77
CA SER A 203 -22.89 10.32 -0.28
C SER A 203 -22.42 9.49 -1.47
N ASP A 204 -21.75 8.36 -1.22
CA ASP A 204 -21.29 7.43 -2.24
C ASP A 204 -22.15 6.16 -2.20
N ARG A 205 -22.69 5.75 -3.35
CA ARG A 205 -23.52 4.54 -3.47
C ARG A 205 -22.69 3.39 -4.06
N PRO A 206 -22.36 2.34 -3.29
CA PRO A 206 -21.40 1.30 -3.70
C PRO A 206 -21.82 0.44 -4.91
N TYR A 207 -23.09 0.52 -5.35
CA TYR A 207 -23.65 -0.33 -6.41
C TYR A 207 -24.46 0.45 -7.46
N GLY A 208 -24.38 1.77 -7.46
CA GLY A 208 -24.95 2.61 -8.50
C GLY A 208 -23.81 3.16 -9.34
N GLY A 209 -23.61 2.61 -10.54
CA GLY A 209 -22.70 3.19 -11.52
C GLY A 209 -23.07 4.62 -11.90
#